data_AF-A0A5Q8C8Z8-F1
#
_entry.id   AF-A0A5Q8C8Z8-F1
#
_cell.length_a   1.000
_cell.length_b   1.000
_cell.length_c   1.000
_cell.angle_alpha   90.00
_cell.angle_beta   90.00
_cell.angle_gamma   90.00
#
_symmetry.space_group_name_H-M   'P 1'
#
loop_
_entity.id
_entity.type
_entity.pdbx_description
1 polymer ?
#
loop_
_entity_poly.entity_id
_entity_poly.type
_entity_poly.pdbx_seq_one_letter_code
_entity_poly.pdbx_strand_id
1 'polypeptide(L)'
;VYDWAKDAPPPHRVLSEKALKYMNTMLAAVPAIGTARRAQLPNIVVAGKTGTTQSYRDAWFVGFTGNYTAAVWLGNDDFTPTNNMTGGSLPAMVWQRLMAYAHQNIDLKPIPGLDHPWVDPEVAAKAEEEAKKEAADAAAQAEAERPPVLSSRTTQTLRAMTKAFQAAPVLNAPTLPETLSAL
;
A
#
# COMPACT_ATOMS: atom_id res chain seq x y z
N VAL A 1 -32.03 6.85 -13.54
CA VAL A 1 -30.67 6.61 -13.00
C VAL A 1 -30.42 5.12 -13.17
N TYR A 2 -29.33 4.74 -13.82
CA TYR A 2 -28.99 3.34 -14.05
C TYR A 2 -28.69 2.64 -12.71
N ASP A 3 -29.30 1.48 -12.48
CA ASP A 3 -29.11 0.64 -11.29
C ASP A 3 -28.72 -0.76 -11.75
N TRP A 4 -27.47 -1.16 -11.48
CA TRP A 4 -26.93 -2.45 -11.92
C TRP A 4 -27.78 -3.64 -11.46
N ALA A 5 -28.40 -3.56 -10.27
CA ALA A 5 -29.22 -4.66 -9.77
C ALA A 5 -30.53 -4.85 -10.56
N LYS A 6 -30.97 -3.82 -11.30
CA LYS A 6 -32.22 -3.82 -12.08
C LYS A 6 -31.97 -3.92 -13.58
N ASP A 7 -30.97 -3.21 -14.07
CA ASP A 7 -30.78 -2.96 -15.51
C ASP A 7 -29.72 -3.89 -16.15
N ALA A 8 -28.94 -4.62 -15.35
CA ALA A 8 -27.92 -5.52 -15.88
C ALA A 8 -28.51 -6.87 -16.32
N PRO A 9 -28.01 -7.47 -17.42
CA PRO A 9 -28.40 -8.82 -17.81
C PRO A 9 -28.02 -9.84 -16.73
N PRO A 10 -28.76 -10.96 -16.62
CA PRO A 10 -28.46 -11.99 -15.63
C PRO A 10 -27.03 -12.52 -15.80
N PRO A 11 -26.29 -12.74 -14.70
CA PRO A 11 -24.93 -13.26 -14.78
C PRO A 11 -24.94 -14.65 -15.40
N HIS A 12 -24.10 -14.86 -16.41
CA HIS A 12 -23.89 -16.18 -17.02
C HIS A 12 -22.56 -16.76 -16.57
N ARG A 13 -22.54 -18.07 -16.34
CA ARG A 13 -21.33 -18.78 -15.89
C ARG A 13 -20.33 -18.88 -17.04
N VAL A 14 -19.14 -18.31 -16.84
CA VAL A 14 -18.03 -18.34 -17.81
C VAL A 14 -16.92 -19.34 -17.48
N LEU A 15 -16.86 -19.83 -16.24
CA LEU A 15 -15.88 -20.81 -15.76
C LEU A 15 -16.56 -22.03 -15.16
N SER A 16 -15.94 -23.20 -15.30
CA SER A 16 -16.39 -24.41 -14.60
C SER A 16 -16.09 -24.32 -13.10
N GLU A 17 -16.86 -25.01 -12.27
CA GLU A 17 -16.65 -25.05 -10.82
C GLU A 17 -15.27 -25.61 -10.45
N LYS A 18 -14.79 -26.60 -11.22
CA LYS A 18 -13.44 -27.16 -11.06
C LYS A 18 -12.35 -26.13 -11.34
N ALA A 19 -12.47 -25.37 -12.43
CA ALA A 19 -11.51 -24.31 -12.75
C ALA A 19 -11.52 -23.20 -11.71
N LEU A 20 -12.71 -22.78 -11.27
CA LEU A 20 -12.90 -21.79 -10.21
C LEU A 20 -12.20 -22.23 -8.91
N LYS A 21 -12.45 -23.46 -8.45
CA LYS A 21 -11.84 -24.02 -7.24
C LYS A 21 -10.31 -23.97 -7.32
N TYR A 22 -9.71 -24.51 -8.37
CA TYR A 22 -8.25 -24.50 -8.49
C TYR A 22 -7.68 -23.09 -8.57
N MET A 23 -8.30 -22.19 -9.33
CA MET A 23 -7.85 -20.79 -9.42
C MET A 23 -7.90 -20.09 -8.07
N ASN A 24 -8.98 -20.24 -7.32
CA ASN A 24 -9.13 -19.60 -6.02
C ASN A 24 -8.14 -20.16 -5.00
N THR A 25 -7.92 -21.49 -4.99
CA THR A 25 -6.89 -22.10 -4.13
C THR A 25 -5.50 -21.55 -4.43
N MET A 26 -5.12 -21.45 -5.71
CA MET A 26 -3.81 -20.92 -6.10
C MET A 26 -3.66 -19.44 -5.74
N LEU A 27 -4.70 -18.63 -5.95
CA LEU A 27 -4.65 -17.19 -5.66
C LEU A 27 -4.71 -16.88 -4.15
N ALA A 28 -5.35 -17.73 -3.34
CA ALA A 28 -5.33 -17.62 -1.89
C ALA A 28 -3.94 -17.94 -1.29
N ALA A 29 -3.15 -18.79 -1.96
CA ALA A 29 -1.78 -19.07 -1.54
C ALA A 29 -0.82 -17.87 -1.72
N VAL A 30 -1.12 -16.93 -2.62
CA VAL A 30 -0.19 -15.81 -2.93
C VAL A 30 -0.05 -14.82 -1.76
N PRO A 31 -1.13 -14.39 -1.08
CA PRO A 31 -1.00 -13.62 0.16
C PRO A 31 -0.53 -14.46 1.34
N ALA A 32 -0.83 -15.77 1.38
CA ALA A 32 -0.44 -16.63 2.49
C ALA A 32 1.06 -16.93 2.53
N ILE A 33 1.65 -17.32 1.41
CA ILE A 33 3.06 -17.78 1.34
C ILE A 33 3.87 -17.11 0.24
N GLY A 34 3.22 -16.40 -0.68
CA GLY A 34 3.84 -15.84 -1.89
C GLY A 34 4.25 -14.38 -1.78
N THR A 35 4.11 -13.66 -2.89
CA THR A 35 4.62 -12.28 -3.05
C THR A 35 3.68 -11.20 -2.53
N ALA A 36 2.46 -11.56 -2.11
CA ALA A 36 1.44 -10.61 -1.67
C ALA A 36 1.23 -10.62 -0.15
N ARG A 37 2.22 -11.01 0.65
CA ARG A 37 2.07 -11.13 2.12
C ARG A 37 1.51 -9.86 2.78
N ARG A 38 1.92 -8.70 2.27
CA ARG A 38 1.46 -7.38 2.76
C ARG A 38 0.00 -7.06 2.43
N ALA A 39 -0.68 -7.89 1.63
CA ALA A 39 -2.11 -7.77 1.33
C ALA A 39 -2.99 -8.54 2.35
N GLN A 40 -2.39 -9.29 3.27
CA GLN A 40 -3.16 -10.11 4.22
C GLN A 40 -4.05 -9.28 5.14
N LEU A 41 -5.25 -9.81 5.39
CA LEU A 41 -6.22 -9.26 6.31
C LEU A 41 -6.38 -10.20 7.52
N PRO A 42 -6.50 -9.67 8.74
CA PRO A 42 -6.74 -10.51 9.91
C PRO A 42 -8.11 -11.18 9.79
N ASN A 43 -8.15 -12.50 10.04
CA ASN A 43 -9.38 -13.32 10.05
C ASN A 43 -10.19 -13.36 8.75
N ILE A 44 -9.63 -12.89 7.63
CA ILE A 44 -10.32 -12.86 6.32
C ILE A 44 -9.41 -13.53 5.30
N VAL A 45 -9.93 -14.53 4.58
CA VAL A 45 -9.19 -15.15 3.47
C VAL A 45 -9.11 -14.16 2.32
N VAL A 46 -7.88 -13.86 1.90
CA VAL A 46 -7.57 -13.01 0.76
C VAL A 46 -7.02 -13.86 -0.36
N ALA A 47 -7.53 -13.66 -1.58
CA ALA A 47 -6.96 -14.20 -2.79
C ALA A 47 -6.53 -13.06 -3.71
N GLY A 48 -5.38 -13.17 -4.36
CA GLY A 48 -4.93 -12.09 -5.23
C GLY A 48 -3.62 -12.37 -5.93
N LYS A 49 -3.20 -11.41 -6.76
CA LYS A 49 -1.96 -11.49 -7.52
C LYS A 49 -1.28 -10.13 -7.62
N THR A 50 0.04 -10.19 -7.48
CA THR A 50 0.96 -9.08 -7.75
C THR A 50 1.26 -8.96 -9.25
N GLY A 51 1.40 -7.74 -9.75
CA GLY A 51 1.95 -7.44 -11.06
C GLY A 51 3.04 -6.37 -10.93
N THR A 52 4.14 -6.53 -11.66
CA THR A 52 5.20 -5.54 -11.75
C THR A 52 5.66 -5.51 -13.21
N THR A 53 5.64 -4.34 -13.84
CA THR A 53 6.14 -4.21 -15.22
C THR A 53 7.67 -4.08 -15.24
N GLN A 54 8.26 -4.26 -16.42
CA GLN A 54 9.70 -4.15 -16.61
C GLN A 54 10.21 -2.76 -16.19
N SER A 55 11.45 -2.71 -15.69
CA SER A 55 12.07 -1.47 -15.19
C SER A 55 11.27 -0.77 -14.07
N TYR A 56 10.41 -1.51 -13.34
CA TYR A 56 9.63 -0.99 -12.21
C TYR A 56 8.81 0.26 -12.57
N ARG A 57 8.16 0.30 -13.73
CA ARG A 57 7.33 1.46 -14.12
C ARG A 57 5.94 1.41 -13.49
N ASP A 58 5.40 0.21 -13.38
CA ASP A 58 4.07 -0.03 -12.84
C ASP A 58 4.13 -1.13 -11.80
N ALA A 59 3.39 -0.90 -10.72
CA ALA A 59 3.17 -1.88 -9.67
C ALA A 59 1.66 -2.05 -9.47
N TRP A 60 1.21 -3.30 -9.53
CA TRP A 60 -0.18 -3.68 -9.42
C TRP A 60 -0.38 -4.69 -8.29
N PHE A 61 -1.50 -4.54 -7.59
CA PHE A 61 -2.07 -5.62 -6.82
C PHE A 61 -3.55 -5.74 -7.12
N VAL A 62 -3.99 -6.91 -7.54
CA VAL A 62 -5.40 -7.22 -7.79
C VAL A 62 -5.79 -8.35 -6.85
N GLY A 63 -6.78 -8.10 -6.01
CA GLY A 63 -7.20 -9.04 -4.99
C GLY A 63 -8.69 -8.99 -4.72
N PHE A 64 -9.18 -10.05 -4.09
CA PHE A 64 -10.57 -10.20 -3.70
C PHE A 64 -10.72 -11.00 -2.40
N THR A 65 -11.84 -10.77 -1.73
CA THR A 65 -12.40 -11.57 -0.64
C THR A 65 -13.72 -12.17 -1.12
N GLY A 66 -14.47 -12.86 -0.27
CA GLY A 66 -15.83 -13.28 -0.66
C GLY A 66 -16.82 -12.12 -0.78
N ASN A 67 -16.48 -10.92 -0.28
CA ASN A 67 -17.35 -9.74 -0.30
C ASN A 67 -17.00 -8.77 -1.44
N TYR A 68 -15.70 -8.52 -1.66
CA TYR A 68 -15.24 -7.44 -2.53
C TYR A 68 -14.07 -7.85 -3.41
N THR A 69 -13.98 -7.21 -4.57
CA THR A 69 -12.83 -7.28 -5.48
C THR A 69 -12.31 -5.87 -5.71
N ALA A 70 -10.99 -5.67 -5.67
CA ALA A 70 -10.37 -4.40 -6.05
C ALA A 70 -9.01 -4.60 -6.72
N ALA A 71 -8.63 -3.60 -7.52
CA ALA A 71 -7.32 -3.47 -8.13
C ALA A 71 -6.69 -2.16 -7.69
N VAL A 72 -5.42 -2.20 -7.31
CA VAL A 72 -4.62 -1.02 -7.01
C VAL A 72 -3.45 -1.00 -7.97
N TRP A 73 -3.28 0.13 -8.64
CA TRP A 73 -2.13 0.47 -9.45
C TRP A 73 -1.41 1.66 -8.87
N LEU A 74 -0.09 1.62 -8.91
CA LEU A 74 0.77 2.77 -8.67
C LEU A 74 1.83 2.81 -9.76
N GLY A 75 2.01 4.00 -10.33
CA GLY A 75 2.97 4.31 -11.39
C GLY A 75 3.15 5.82 -11.49
N ASN A 76 4.19 6.26 -12.20
CA ASN A 76 4.38 7.67 -12.53
C ASN A 76 3.71 7.97 -13.88
N ASP A 77 2.94 9.05 -13.96
CA ASP A 77 2.24 9.44 -15.20
C ASP A 77 3.19 9.76 -16.36
N ASP A 78 4.44 10.11 -16.06
CA ASP A 78 5.51 10.39 -17.03
C ASP A 78 6.31 9.14 -17.44
N PHE A 79 5.87 7.95 -17.02
CA PHE A 79 6.48 6.65 -17.35
C PHE A 79 7.90 6.45 -16.78
N THR A 80 8.34 7.31 -15.85
CA THR A 80 9.60 7.12 -15.15
C THR A 80 9.55 5.94 -14.17
N PRO A 81 10.68 5.25 -13.92
CA PRO A 81 10.73 4.15 -12.95
C PRO A 81 10.35 4.57 -11.53
N THR A 82 9.63 3.70 -10.83
CA THR A 82 9.08 3.92 -9.49
C THR A 82 10.00 3.43 -8.36
N ASN A 83 11.28 3.82 -8.39
CA ASN A 83 12.28 3.48 -7.36
C ASN A 83 12.21 2.01 -6.88
N ASN A 84 12.20 1.07 -7.83
CA ASN A 84 12.11 -0.38 -7.58
C ASN A 84 10.82 -0.86 -6.89
N MET A 85 9.70 -0.12 -7.00
CA MET A 85 8.41 -0.55 -6.46
C MET A 85 7.89 -1.81 -7.17
N THR A 86 7.37 -2.74 -6.38
CA THR A 86 6.75 -3.99 -6.88
C THR A 86 5.29 -4.09 -6.44
N GLY A 87 4.50 -4.91 -7.14
CA GLY A 87 3.09 -5.13 -6.79
C GLY A 87 2.86 -5.57 -5.33
N GLY A 88 3.81 -6.32 -4.75
CA GLY A 88 3.75 -6.80 -3.36
C GLY A 88 4.08 -5.74 -2.30
N SER A 89 4.49 -4.54 -2.71
CA SER A 89 4.92 -3.45 -1.82
C SER A 89 3.80 -2.45 -1.54
N LEU A 90 3.92 -1.20 -1.99
CA LEU A 90 2.91 -0.15 -1.78
C LEU A 90 1.51 -0.53 -2.31
N PRO A 91 1.34 -1.11 -3.52
CA PRO A 91 -0.01 -1.45 -4.02
C PRO A 91 -0.74 -2.46 -3.12
N ALA A 92 -0.05 -3.52 -2.69
CA ALA A 92 -0.59 -4.51 -1.76
C ALA A 92 -0.99 -3.89 -0.41
N MET A 93 -0.16 -3.00 0.15
CA MET A 93 -0.48 -2.30 1.41
C MET A 93 -1.66 -1.32 1.27
N VAL A 94 -1.76 -0.61 0.14
CA VAL A 94 -2.91 0.27 -0.13
C VAL A 94 -4.19 -0.54 -0.26
N TRP A 95 -4.14 -1.67 -0.99
CA TRP A 95 -5.27 -2.59 -1.10
C TRP A 95 -5.67 -3.14 0.27
N GLN A 96 -4.71 -3.55 1.09
CA GLN A 96 -4.94 -4.06 2.45
C GLN A 96 -5.66 -3.03 3.31
N ARG A 97 -5.21 -1.77 3.31
CA ARG A 97 -5.83 -0.69 4.09
C ARG A 97 -7.26 -0.40 3.62
N LEU A 98 -7.45 -0.34 2.31
CA LEU A 98 -8.77 -0.15 1.70
C LEU A 98 -9.72 -1.26 2.13
N MET A 99 -9.28 -2.51 2.06
CA MET A 99 -10.12 -3.66 2.39
C MET A 99 -10.33 -3.82 3.89
N ALA A 100 -9.34 -3.51 4.72
CA ALA A 100 -9.51 -3.50 6.18
C ALA A 100 -10.61 -2.52 6.60
N TYR A 101 -10.70 -1.37 5.92
CA TYR A 101 -11.80 -0.43 6.12
C TYR A 101 -13.13 -0.94 5.55
N ALA A 102 -13.13 -1.46 4.32
CA ALA A 102 -14.34 -1.95 3.66
C ALA A 102 -15.01 -3.14 4.38
N HIS A 103 -14.24 -3.93 5.12
CA HIS A 103 -14.75 -5.08 5.88
C HIS A 103 -15.19 -4.75 7.31
N GLN A 104 -15.28 -3.46 7.68
CA GLN A 104 -15.82 -3.08 8.98
C GLN A 104 -17.34 -3.21 9.00
N ASN A 105 -17.88 -3.86 10.03
CA ASN A 105 -19.32 -4.01 10.28
C ASN A 105 -20.12 -4.66 9.14
N ILE A 106 -19.52 -5.63 8.45
CA ILE A 106 -20.21 -6.43 7.43
C ILE A 106 -20.18 -7.91 7.79
N ASP A 107 -21.14 -8.65 7.22
CA ASP A 107 -21.12 -10.11 7.25
C ASP A 107 -20.09 -10.64 6.24
N LEU A 108 -19.15 -11.45 6.73
CA LEU A 108 -18.05 -11.98 5.93
C LEU A 108 -18.53 -13.16 5.10
N LYS A 109 -18.35 -13.06 3.78
CA LYS A 109 -18.67 -14.13 2.84
C LYS A 109 -17.42 -14.94 2.53
N PRO A 110 -17.53 -16.28 2.44
CA PRO A 110 -16.42 -17.12 2.03
C PRO A 110 -16.14 -16.94 0.54
N ILE A 111 -14.88 -17.12 0.13
CA ILE A 111 -14.54 -17.21 -1.29
C ILE A 111 -15.10 -18.55 -1.84
N PRO A 112 -15.89 -18.53 -2.93
CA PRO A 112 -16.46 -19.75 -3.49
C PRO A 112 -15.40 -20.78 -3.90
N GLY A 113 -15.64 -22.05 -3.59
CA GLY A 113 -14.80 -23.17 -4.03
C GLY A 113 -13.53 -23.40 -3.20
N LEU A 114 -13.30 -22.66 -2.11
CA LEU A 114 -12.25 -22.98 -1.15
C LEU A 114 -12.72 -24.07 -0.17
N ASP A 115 -11.87 -25.07 0.06
CA ASP A 115 -12.13 -26.14 1.02
C ASP A 115 -12.03 -25.66 2.47
N HIS A 116 -11.11 -24.72 2.73
CA HIS A 116 -10.96 -24.01 3.99
C HIS A 116 -11.26 -22.53 3.77
N PRO A 117 -12.54 -22.11 3.90
CA PRO A 117 -12.96 -20.74 3.60
C PRO A 117 -12.51 -19.70 4.64
N TRP A 118 -11.93 -20.16 5.76
CA TRP A 118 -11.42 -19.34 6.84
C TRP A 118 -9.93 -19.60 7.03
N VAL A 119 -9.19 -18.59 7.48
CA VAL A 119 -7.75 -18.70 7.72
C VAL A 119 -7.51 -19.63 8.91
N ASP A 120 -6.67 -20.65 8.74
CA ASP A 120 -6.24 -21.49 9.86
C ASP A 120 -5.53 -20.62 10.92
N PRO A 121 -5.90 -20.73 12.21
CA PRO A 121 -5.33 -19.89 13.28
C PRO A 121 -3.80 -19.93 13.35
N GLU A 122 -3.20 -21.07 13.00
CA GLU A 122 -1.75 -21.25 12.99
C GLU A 122 -1.05 -20.47 11.86
N VAL A 123 -1.70 -20.35 10.69
CA VAL A 123 -1.18 -19.59 9.54
C VAL A 123 -1.34 -18.10 9.77
N ALA A 124 -2.45 -17.66 10.37
CA ALA A 124 -2.64 -16.29 10.81
C ALA A 124 -1.57 -15.88 11.84
N ALA A 125 -1.30 -16.73 12.84
CA ALA A 125 -0.28 -16.49 13.85
C ALA A 125 1.13 -16.37 13.26
N LYS A 126 1.49 -17.24 12.30
CA LYS A 126 2.79 -17.17 11.60
C LYS A 126 2.90 -15.91 10.74
N ALA A 127 1.84 -15.52 10.03
CA ALA A 127 1.83 -14.29 9.24
C ALA A 127 1.96 -13.03 10.11
N GLU A 128 1.32 -13.01 11.29
CA GLU A 128 1.49 -11.93 12.27
C GLU A 128 2.90 -11.89 12.86
N GLU A 129 3.51 -13.04 13.13
CA GLU A 129 4.89 -13.12 13.63
C GLU A 129 5.90 -12.65 12.57
N GLU A 130 5.74 -13.06 11.32
CA GLU A 130 6.57 -12.63 10.20
C GLU A 130 6.40 -11.13 9.90
N ALA A 131 5.17 -10.60 9.94
CA ALA A 131 4.92 -9.16 9.77
C ALA A 131 5.57 -8.33 10.90
N LYS A 132 5.57 -8.85 12.13
CA LYS A 132 6.30 -8.23 13.25
C LYS A 132 7.81 -8.29 13.05
N LYS A 133 8.35 -9.39 12.51
CA LYS A 133 9.77 -9.49 12.14
C LYS A 133 10.14 -8.52 11.03
N GLU A 134 9.37 -8.43 9.95
CA GLU A 134 9.61 -7.46 8.88
C GLU A 134 9.54 -6.01 9.37
N ALA A 135 8.62 -5.70 10.27
CA ALA A 135 8.53 -4.37 10.90
C ALA A 135 9.71 -4.08 11.83
N ALA A 136 10.17 -5.08 12.58
CA ALA A 136 11.34 -4.98 13.44
C ALA A 136 12.62 -4.83 12.63
N ASP A 137 12.78 -5.56 11.53
CA ASP A 137 13.92 -5.47 10.62
C ASP A 137 13.95 -4.11 9.90
N ALA A 138 12.80 -3.60 9.46
CA ALA A 138 12.69 -2.27 8.89
C ALA A 138 13.00 -1.17 9.93
N ALA A 139 12.57 -1.34 11.18
CA ALA A 139 12.91 -0.42 12.27
C ALA A 139 14.41 -0.48 12.60
N ALA A 140 15.01 -1.67 12.63
CA ALA A 140 16.44 -1.86 12.86
C ALA A 140 17.30 -1.28 11.73
N GLN A 141 16.86 -1.40 10.47
CA GLN A 141 17.53 -0.76 9.33
C GLN A 141 17.41 0.78 9.40
N ALA A 142 16.24 1.31 9.75
CA ALA A 142 16.05 2.74 9.95
C ALA A 142 16.86 3.30 11.13
N GLU A 143 17.12 2.49 12.16
CA GLU A 143 17.97 2.84 13.29
C GLU A 143 19.46 2.73 12.94
N ALA A 144 19.87 1.77 12.12
CA ALA A 144 21.22 1.64 11.60
C ALA A 144 21.62 2.77 10.62
N GLU A 145 20.66 3.30 9.84
CA GLU A 145 20.87 4.46 8.97
C GLU A 145 20.87 5.81 9.70
N ARG A 146 20.48 5.85 10.99
CA ARG A 146 20.56 7.08 11.79
C ARG A 146 21.99 7.27 12.30
N PRO A 147 22.75 8.27 11.82
CA PRO A 147 24.05 8.56 12.42
C PRO A 147 23.83 8.98 13.89
N PRO A 148 24.48 8.32 14.86
CA PRO A 148 24.18 8.48 16.29
C PRO A 148 24.56 9.87 16.84
N VAL A 149 25.33 10.65 16.09
CA VAL A 149 25.69 12.03 16.42
C VAL A 149 25.99 12.78 15.12
N LEU A 150 25.66 14.07 15.08
CA LEU A 150 26.08 14.95 13.99
C LEU A 150 27.61 14.94 13.85
N SER A 151 28.12 14.77 12.63
CA SER A 151 29.57 14.81 12.39
C SER A 151 30.16 16.17 12.85
N SER A 152 31.44 16.20 13.20
CA SER A 152 32.14 17.44 13.57
C SER A 152 32.03 18.51 12.48
N ARG A 153 32.13 18.10 11.20
CA ARG A 153 31.96 18.96 10.03
C ARG A 153 30.54 19.53 9.96
N THR A 154 29.51 18.69 10.15
CA THR A 154 28.11 19.13 10.16
C THR A 154 27.84 20.12 11.30
N THR A 155 28.36 19.82 12.49
CA THR A 155 28.24 20.69 13.67
C THR A 155 28.91 22.04 13.43
N GLN A 156 30.08 22.06 12.79
CA GLN A 156 30.81 23.27 12.47
C GLN A 156 30.08 24.11 11.40
N THR A 157 29.52 23.48 10.37
CA THR A 157 28.69 24.14 9.37
C THR A 157 27.43 24.74 10.00
N LEU A 158 26.71 23.99 10.84
CA LEU A 158 25.52 24.49 11.52
C LEU A 158 25.85 25.68 12.43
N ARG A 159 26.94 25.62 13.21
CA ARG A 159 27.40 26.77 14.01
C ARG A 159 27.77 27.98 13.16
N ALA A 160 28.40 27.77 12.01
CA ALA A 160 28.74 28.86 11.08
C ALA A 160 27.48 29.51 10.51
N MET A 161 26.47 28.71 10.12
CA MET A 161 25.18 29.21 9.67
C MET A 161 24.44 29.98 10.77
N THR A 162 24.40 29.46 12.00
CA THR A 162 23.79 30.17 13.14
C THR A 162 24.47 31.51 13.39
N LYS A 163 25.80 31.58 13.32
CA LYS A 163 26.54 32.84 13.48
C LYS A 163 26.24 33.82 12.35
N ALA A 164 26.12 33.33 11.11
CA ALA A 164 25.75 34.15 9.97
C ALA A 164 24.33 34.72 10.10
N PHE A 165 23.36 33.91 10.56
CA PHE A 165 21.99 34.39 10.79
C PHE A 165 21.89 35.39 11.94
N GLN A 166 22.65 35.21 13.02
CA GLN A 166 22.69 36.17 14.12
C GLN A 166 23.34 37.50 13.74
N ALA A 167 24.32 37.46 12.83
CA ALA A 167 25.01 38.64 12.31
C ALA A 167 24.30 39.27 11.11
N ALA A 168 23.25 38.66 10.59
CA ALA A 168 22.53 39.17 9.43
C ALA A 168 21.76 40.45 9.80
N PRO A 169 21.85 41.53 9.00
CA PRO A 169 21.04 42.72 9.20
C PRO A 169 19.56 42.41 9.02
N VAL A 170 18.71 43.09 9.80
CA VAL A 170 17.26 42.99 9.67
C VAL A 170 16.84 43.45 8.27
N LEU A 171 16.13 42.59 7.54
CA LEU A 171 15.54 42.96 6.26
C LEU A 171 14.37 43.91 6.54
N ASN A 172 14.52 45.18 6.16
CA ASN A 172 13.39 46.09 6.15
C ASN A 172 12.48 45.71 4.98
N ALA A 173 11.22 45.41 5.28
CA ALA A 173 10.24 45.20 4.24
C ALA A 173 10.15 46.47 3.37
N PRO A 174 10.06 46.35 2.04
CA PRO A 174 9.77 47.52 1.20
C PRO A 174 8.42 48.09 1.64
N THR A 175 8.34 49.41 1.79
CA THR A 175 7.08 50.11 2.01
C THR A 175 6.15 49.78 0.85
N LEU A 176 5.01 49.14 1.15
CA LEU A 176 3.95 48.91 0.17
C LEU A 176 3.63 50.26 -0.50
N PRO A 177 3.53 50.33 -1.84
CA PRO A 177 3.02 51.54 -2.47
C PRO A 177 1.60 51.78 -1.97
N GLU A 178 1.36 52.96 -1.38
CA GLU A 178 0.02 53.45 -1.15
C GLU A 178 -0.71 53.56 -2.50
N THR A 179 -1.98 53.19 -2.49
CA THR A 179 -3.00 53.36 -3.54
C THR A 179 -3.08 52.30 -4.65
N LEU A 180 -3.96 51.31 -4.42
CA LEU A 180 -4.98 50.95 -5.41
C LEU A 180 -6.35 51.23 -4.80
N SER A 181 -6.68 52.52 -4.74
CA SER A 181 -8.06 53.00 -4.67
C SER A 181 -8.21 54.00 -5.81
N ALA A 182 -8.70 53.52 -6.95
CA ALA A 182 -9.40 54.22 -8.02
C ALA A 182 -9.25 53.44 -9.34
N LEU A 183 -10.18 52.52 -9.60
CA LEU A 183 -10.96 52.30 -10.83
C LEU A 183 -11.60 50.91 -10.78
#